data_AF-A0A947B2F5-F1
#
_entry.id   AF-A0A947B2F5-F1
#
_cell.length_a   1.000
_cell.length_b   1.000
_cell.length_c   1.000
_cell.angle_alpha   90.00
_cell.angle_beta   90.00
_cell.angle_gamma   90.00
#
_symmetry.space_group_name_H-M   'P 1'
#
loop_
_entity.id
_entity.type
_entity.pdbx_description
1 polymer ?
#
loop_
_entity_poly.entity_id
_entity_poly.type
_entity_poly.pdbx_seq_one_letter_code
_entity_poly.pdbx_strand_id
1 'polypeptide(L)'
;MARKPNPLLLEFLEQDLPLPEINWETVPFGVNPRDAWEMFDENVEGWVPIWFPTGDLCSGKSFGEFERAYFFNKDLERILGAMRRWPLWGTDTQKKQAVAIALLHLFCEVNRFCPKV
;
A
#
# COMPACT_ATOMS: atom_id res chain seq x y z
N MET A 1 -21.72 -9.93 5.68
CA MET A 1 -20.60 -10.71 5.13
C MET A 1 -19.40 -9.77 5.07
N ALA A 2 -18.53 -9.79 6.08
CA ALA A 2 -17.31 -8.99 6.07
C ALA A 2 -16.31 -9.64 5.12
N ARG A 3 -15.81 -8.91 4.11
CA ARG A 3 -14.68 -9.40 3.33
C ARG A 3 -13.45 -9.34 4.25
N LYS A 4 -12.70 -10.45 4.30
CA LYS A 4 -11.45 -10.55 5.07
C LYS A 4 -10.41 -9.57 4.50
N PRO A 5 -9.47 -9.07 5.32
CA PRO A 5 -8.34 -8.27 4.86
C PRO A 5 -7.65 -8.93 3.67
N ASN A 6 -7.10 -8.11 2.76
CA ASN A 6 -6.40 -8.63 1.59
C ASN A 6 -5.35 -9.66 2.06
N PRO A 7 -5.42 -10.92 1.59
CA PRO A 7 -4.49 -11.96 2.02
C PRO A 7 -3.03 -11.55 1.83
N LEU A 8 -2.74 -10.72 0.83
CA LEU A 8 -1.42 -10.19 0.54
C LEU A 8 -0.92 -9.22 1.62
N LEU A 9 -1.82 -8.47 2.25
CA LEU A 9 -1.48 -7.60 3.38
C LEU A 9 -1.25 -8.42 4.65
N LEU A 10 -1.99 -9.51 4.87
CA LEU A 10 -1.76 -10.40 6.00
C LEU A 10 -0.35 -11.01 5.95
N GLU A 11 0.09 -11.50 4.79
CA GLU A 11 1.45 -12.00 4.57
C GLU A 11 2.50 -10.88 4.73
N PHE A 12 2.19 -9.65 4.32
CA PHE A 12 3.09 -8.50 4.44
C PHE A 12 3.29 -8.03 5.89
N LEU A 13 2.20 -8.05 6.67
CA LEU A 13 2.12 -7.58 8.05
C LEU A 13 2.53 -8.65 9.07
N GLU A 14 3.02 -9.82 8.62
CA GLU A 14 3.70 -10.76 9.50
C GLU A 14 4.83 -10.05 10.25
N GLN A 15 4.63 -9.92 11.57
CA GLN A 15 5.49 -9.15 12.47
C GLN A 15 6.88 -9.78 12.62
N ASP A 16 6.99 -11.09 12.42
CA ASP A 16 8.25 -11.84 12.52
C ASP A 16 9.15 -11.60 11.31
N LEU A 17 8.61 -11.07 10.21
CA LEU A 17 9.39 -10.73 9.03
C LEU A 17 9.90 -9.28 9.16
N PRO A 18 11.21 -9.02 9.01
CA PRO A 18 11.72 -7.65 9.00
C PRO A 18 11.14 -6.87 7.82
N LEU A 19 11.03 -5.54 7.97
CA LEU A 19 10.75 -4.65 6.84
C LEU A 19 11.84 -4.83 5.77
N PRO A 20 11.49 -4.82 4.48
CA PRO A 20 12.48 -5.01 3.43
C PRO A 20 13.48 -3.85 3.44
N GLU A 21 14.75 -4.17 3.18
CA GLU A 21 15.76 -3.14 2.95
C GLU A 21 15.41 -2.36 1.69
N ILE A 22 15.38 -1.04 1.83
CA ILE A 22 14.96 -0.13 0.77
C ILE A 22 16.20 0.47 0.15
N ASN A 23 16.32 0.34 -1.17
CA ASN A 23 17.29 1.11 -1.89
C ASN A 23 16.80 2.56 -1.98
N TRP A 24 17.38 3.43 -1.16
CA TRP A 24 17.07 4.87 -1.09
C TRP A 24 17.18 5.58 -2.44
N GLU A 25 17.99 5.06 -3.37
CA GLU A 25 18.11 5.59 -4.74
C GLU A 25 16.83 5.43 -5.56
N THR A 26 15.94 4.50 -5.17
CA THR A 26 14.66 4.26 -5.84
C THR A 26 13.51 5.10 -5.28
N VAL A 27 13.77 5.85 -4.20
CA VAL A 27 12.79 6.68 -3.50
C VAL A 27 12.90 8.13 -4.01
N PRO A 28 11.79 8.79 -4.38
CA PRO A 28 11.83 10.20 -4.75
C PRO A 28 12.41 11.09 -3.65
N PHE A 29 13.14 12.14 -4.02
CA PHE A 29 13.74 13.07 -3.08
C PHE A 29 12.68 13.69 -2.17
N GLY A 30 12.90 13.63 -0.85
CA GLY A 30 11.99 14.17 0.17
C GLY A 30 10.89 13.22 0.64
N VAL A 31 10.79 12.00 0.08
CA VAL A 31 9.91 10.96 0.62
C VAL A 31 10.63 10.22 1.73
N ASN A 32 10.05 10.19 2.94
CA ASN A 32 10.47 9.30 4.01
C ASN A 32 9.66 7.99 3.90
N PRO A 33 10.29 6.88 3.53
CA PRO A 33 9.63 5.60 3.39
C PRO A 33 8.91 5.15 4.68
N ARG A 34 9.45 5.47 5.86
CA ARG A 34 8.81 5.16 7.16
C ARG A 34 7.38 5.70 7.25
N ASP A 35 7.12 6.89 6.70
CA ASP A 35 5.79 7.50 6.71
C ASP A 35 4.78 6.67 5.93
N ALA A 36 5.24 5.88 4.93
CA ALA A 36 4.40 4.95 4.19
C ALA A 36 4.00 3.70 5.02
N TRP A 37 4.77 3.32 6.05
CA TRP A 37 4.57 2.05 6.79
C TRP A 37 4.25 2.20 8.28
N GLU A 38 4.56 3.32 8.93
CA GLU A 38 4.53 3.39 10.39
C GLU A 38 3.12 3.47 10.98
N MET A 39 2.08 3.78 10.20
CA MET A 39 0.73 3.95 10.73
C MET A 39 -0.37 3.37 9.84
N PHE A 40 -1.11 2.39 10.39
CA PHE A 40 -2.30 1.79 9.80
C PHE A 40 -3.49 1.90 10.77
N ASP A 41 -4.65 2.28 10.25
CA ASP A 41 -5.93 2.20 10.94
C ASP A 41 -6.58 0.83 10.67
N GLU A 42 -7.09 0.21 11.72
CA GLU A 42 -7.97 -0.95 11.59
C GLU A 42 -9.35 -0.47 11.09
N ASN A 43 -9.76 -0.94 9.92
CA ASN A 43 -11.06 -0.66 9.30
C ASN A 43 -11.88 -1.95 9.15
N VAL A 44 -13.19 -1.81 8.89
CA VAL A 44 -14.15 -2.93 8.76
C VAL A 44 -13.71 -4.04 7.79
N GLU A 45 -12.93 -3.72 6.75
CA GLU A 45 -12.43 -4.70 5.76
C GLU A 45 -10.90 -4.90 5.77
N GLY A 46 -10.19 -4.43 6.81
CA GLY A 46 -8.75 -4.65 6.95
C GLY A 46 -7.97 -3.41 7.39
N TRP A 47 -6.64 -3.45 7.21
CA TRP A 47 -5.76 -2.35 7.63
C TRP A 47 -5.55 -1.39 6.48
N VAL A 48 -5.77 -0.10 6.74
CA VAL A 48 -5.57 0.97 5.77
C VAL A 48 -4.57 1.97 6.34
N PRO A 49 -3.55 2.39 5.60
CA PRO A 49 -2.62 3.39 6.10
C PRO A 49 -3.32 4.71 6.45
N ILE A 50 -2.92 5.37 7.54
CA ILE A 50 -3.53 6.64 8.00
C ILE A 50 -3.46 7.72 6.91
N TRP A 51 -2.38 7.71 6.12
CA TRP A 51 -2.17 8.65 5.02
C TRP A 51 -3.08 8.41 3.80
N PHE A 52 -3.76 7.25 3.71
CA PHE A 52 -4.62 6.97 2.55
C PHE A 52 -5.86 7.88 2.56
N PRO A 53 -6.26 8.48 1.43
CA PRO A 53 -7.29 9.52 1.41
C PRO A 53 -8.60 9.09 2.06
N THR A 54 -9.16 9.97 2.87
CA THR A 54 -10.49 9.81 3.49
C THR A 54 -11.61 10.35 2.61
N GLY A 55 -11.31 10.71 1.36
CA GLY A 55 -12.28 11.20 0.40
C GLY A 55 -11.67 11.40 -0.98
N ASP A 56 -12.54 11.52 -1.98
CA ASP A 56 -12.14 11.86 -3.34
C ASP A 56 -11.86 13.36 -3.43
N LEU A 57 -10.61 13.72 -3.69
CA LEU A 57 -10.17 15.11 -3.86
C LEU A 57 -10.84 15.81 -5.06
N CYS A 58 -11.38 15.06 -6.03
CA CYS A 58 -12.05 15.63 -7.20
C CYS A 58 -13.54 15.89 -6.96
N SER A 59 -14.25 14.97 -6.30
CA SER A 59 -15.70 15.09 -6.05
C SER A 59 -16.07 15.63 -4.68
N GLY A 60 -15.11 15.78 -3.76
CA GLY A 60 -15.33 16.27 -2.39
C GLY A 60 -16.11 15.30 -1.50
N LYS A 61 -16.36 14.07 -1.96
CA LYS A 61 -17.04 13.04 -1.18
C LYS A 61 -16.09 12.40 -0.19
N SER A 62 -16.47 12.39 1.08
CA SER A 62 -15.78 11.59 2.11
C SER A 62 -16.05 10.11 1.88
N PHE A 63 -15.02 9.30 2.01
CA PHE A 63 -15.11 7.85 2.06
C PHE A 63 -15.39 7.41 3.50
N GLY A 64 -16.40 6.55 3.68
CA GLY A 64 -16.54 5.79 4.92
C GLY A 64 -15.43 4.74 5.07
N GLU A 65 -15.30 4.14 6.25
CA GLU A 65 -14.28 3.10 6.55
C GLU A 65 -14.28 1.96 5.52
N PHE A 66 -15.47 1.52 5.10
CA PHE A 66 -15.63 0.48 4.08
C PHE A 66 -15.12 0.92 2.70
N GLU A 67 -15.52 2.12 2.26
CA GLU A 67 -15.15 2.64 0.93
C GLU A 67 -13.65 2.90 0.88
N ARG A 68 -13.08 3.42 1.96
CA ARG A 68 -11.65 3.69 2.10
C ARG A 68 -10.83 2.40 1.97
N ALA A 69 -11.22 1.34 2.69
CA ALA A 69 -10.58 0.02 2.59
C ALA A 69 -10.74 -0.60 1.18
N TYR A 70 -11.93 -0.47 0.58
CA TYR A 70 -12.18 -0.94 -0.78
C TYR A 70 -11.26 -0.27 -1.81
N PHE A 71 -11.16 1.06 -1.79
CA PHE A 71 -10.32 1.80 -2.74
C PHE A 71 -8.84 1.55 -2.51
N PHE A 72 -8.40 1.49 -1.26
CA PHE A 72 -7.02 1.14 -0.92
C PHE A 72 -6.63 -0.23 -1.50
N ASN A 73 -7.44 -1.26 -1.24
CA ASN A 73 -7.19 -2.60 -1.77
C ASN A 73 -7.17 -2.60 -3.31
N LYS A 74 -8.09 -1.89 -3.95
CA LYS A 74 -8.16 -1.78 -5.40
C LYS A 74 -6.93 -1.11 -6.01
N ASP A 75 -6.46 -0.01 -5.41
CA ASP A 75 -5.27 0.70 -5.89
C ASP A 75 -3.98 -0.12 -5.63
N LEU A 76 -3.90 -0.83 -4.50
CA LEU A 76 -2.80 -1.73 -4.21
C LEU A 76 -2.75 -2.91 -5.20
N GLU A 77 -3.89 -3.56 -5.47
CA GLU A 77 -3.99 -4.65 -6.46
C GLU A 77 -3.61 -4.20 -7.87
N ARG A 78 -3.96 -2.98 -8.26
CA ARG A 78 -3.54 -2.39 -9.55
C ARG A 78 -2.02 -2.31 -9.63
N ILE A 79 -1.37 -1.73 -8.62
CA ILE A 79 0.10 -1.57 -8.61
C ILE A 79 0.79 -2.94 -8.60
N LEU A 80 0.33 -3.85 -7.74
CA LEU A 80 0.86 -5.21 -7.67
C LEU A 80 0.63 -5.98 -8.98
N GLY A 81 -0.50 -5.77 -9.65
CA GLY A 81 -0.78 -6.32 -10.97
C GLY A 81 0.21 -5.86 -12.03
N ALA A 82 0.59 -4.57 -12.01
CA ALA A 82 1.66 -4.04 -12.87
C ALA A 82 3.03 -4.64 -12.52
N MET A 83 3.31 -4.82 -11.23
CA MET A 83 4.54 -5.42 -10.71
C MET A 83 4.61 -6.95 -10.86
N ARG A 84 3.51 -7.64 -11.19
CA ARG A 84 3.46 -9.12 -11.33
C ARG A 84 4.44 -9.67 -12.37
N ARG A 85 4.89 -8.83 -13.29
CA ARG A 85 5.89 -9.17 -14.33
C ARG A 85 7.33 -9.13 -13.81
N TRP A 86 7.56 -8.66 -12.58
CA TRP A 86 8.89 -8.53 -11.99
C TRP A 86 9.27 -9.83 -11.28
N PRO A 87 10.56 -10.16 -11.12
CA PRO A 87 11.01 -11.39 -10.45
C PRO A 87 10.79 -11.41 -8.92
N LEU A 88 9.94 -10.52 -8.39
CA LEU A 88 9.71 -10.32 -6.96
C LEU A 88 8.64 -11.25 -6.35
N TRP A 89 8.28 -12.34 -7.01
CA TRP A 89 7.17 -13.22 -6.58
C TRP A 89 7.60 -14.66 -6.25
N GLY A 90 8.91 -14.94 -6.20
CA GLY A 90 9.45 -16.29 -6.03
C GLY A 90 9.57 -16.77 -4.58
N THR A 91 9.79 -15.87 -3.62
CA THR A 91 9.93 -16.18 -2.18
C THR A 91 9.12 -15.21 -1.31
N ASP A 92 8.83 -15.56 -0.06
CA ASP A 92 8.05 -14.70 0.83
C ASP A 92 8.75 -13.36 1.12
N THR A 93 10.08 -13.35 1.23
CA THR A 93 10.88 -12.12 1.32
C THR A 93 10.70 -11.23 0.07
N GLN A 94 10.69 -11.83 -1.11
CA GLN A 94 10.49 -11.10 -2.36
C GLN A 94 9.07 -10.54 -2.47
N LYS A 95 8.06 -11.33 -2.08
CA LYS A 95 6.67 -10.85 -2.01
C LYS A 95 6.55 -9.67 -1.03
N LYS A 96 7.19 -9.76 0.13
CA LYS A 96 7.22 -8.67 1.11
C LYS A 96 7.86 -7.40 0.54
N GLN A 97 8.96 -7.56 -0.18
CA GLN A 97 9.61 -6.45 -0.88
C GLN A 97 8.71 -5.86 -1.98
N ALA A 98 7.99 -6.69 -2.73
CA ALA A 98 7.02 -6.24 -3.73
C ALA A 98 5.88 -5.41 -3.11
N VAL A 99 5.32 -5.88 -1.99
CA VAL A 99 4.25 -5.15 -1.29
C VAL A 99 4.77 -3.84 -0.69
N ALA A 100 5.98 -3.82 -0.11
CA ALA A 100 6.56 -2.56 0.37
C ALA A 100 6.74 -1.54 -0.76
N ILE A 101 7.30 -1.96 -1.90
CA ILE A 101 7.46 -1.09 -3.07
C ILE A 101 6.09 -0.60 -3.55
N ALA A 102 5.08 -1.46 -3.57
CA ALA A 102 3.73 -1.09 -3.98
C ALA A 102 3.09 -0.06 -3.04
N LEU A 103 3.27 -0.22 -1.71
CA LEU A 103 2.80 0.74 -0.71
C LEU A 103 3.52 2.08 -0.82
N LEU A 104 4.84 2.09 -1.00
CA LEU A 104 5.61 3.31 -1.23
C LEU A 104 5.17 4.03 -2.50
N HIS A 105 4.92 3.27 -3.57
CA HIS A 105 4.43 3.81 -4.82
C HIS A 105 3.04 4.43 -4.64
N LEU A 106 2.13 3.73 -3.96
CA LEU A 106 0.80 4.24 -3.65
C LEU A 106 0.84 5.51 -2.81
N PHE A 107 1.72 5.57 -1.79
CA PHE A 107 1.98 6.77 -1.01
C PHE A 107 2.41 7.93 -1.91
N CYS A 108 3.33 7.68 -2.84
CA CYS A 108 3.79 8.69 -3.78
C CYS A 108 2.68 9.15 -4.74
N GLU A 109 1.83 8.25 -5.23
CA GLU A 109 0.68 8.60 -6.08
C GLU A 109 -0.32 9.49 -5.33
N VAL A 110 -0.67 9.10 -4.10
CA VAL A 110 -1.61 9.85 -3.23
C VAL A 110 -1.09 11.25 -2.94
N ASN A 111 0.20 11.38 -2.63
CA ASN A 111 0.83 12.66 -2.32
C ASN A 111 1.33 13.42 -3.57
N ARG A 112 1.05 12.90 -4.78
CA ARG A 112 1.45 13.50 -6.07
C ARG A 112 2.97 13.63 -6.26
N PHE A 113 3.75 12.81 -5.59
CA PHE A 113 5.20 12.69 -5.81
C PHE A 113 5.55 11.84 -7.03
N CYS A 114 4.63 10.98 -7.49
CA CYS A 114 4.79 10.20 -8.72
C CYS A 114 3.48 10.11 -9.52
N PRO A 115 3.55 9.82 -10.84
CA PRO A 115 2.35 9.58 -11.66
C PRO A 115 1.68 8.25 -11.28
N LYS A 116 0.37 8.18 -11.55
CA LYS A 116 -0.43 6.96 -11.37
C LYS A 116 -0.13 5.94 -12.48
N VAL A 117 0.11 4.68 -12.11
CA VAL A 117 0.47 3.58 -13.03
C VAL A 117 -0.74 2.83 -13.58
#